data_AF-A0AAU0F5P4-F1
#
_entry.id   AF-A0AAU0F5P4-F1
#
_cell.length_a   1.000
_cell.length_b   1.000
_cell.length_c   1.000
_cell.angle_alpha   90.00
_cell.angle_beta   90.00
_cell.angle_gamma   90.00
#
_symmetry.space_group_name_H-M   'P 1'
#
loop_
_entity.id
_entity.type
_entity.pdbx_description
1 polymer ?
#
loop_
_entity_poly.entity_id
_entity_poly.type
_entity_poly.pdbx_seq_one_letter_code
_entity_poly.pdbx_strand_id
1 'polypeptide(L)' 'MVWKDRKEFTADMKHIYTAPTKEAAKAALEDFADKWEHKYLYAIQSWRNNWDELTIFLTSLWNCEAIVNTFEDK' A
#
# COMPACT_ATOMS: atom_id res chain seq x y z
N MET A 1 5.31 7.56 17.52
CA MET A 1 6.34 6.77 16.83
C MET A 1 7.69 7.13 17.39
N VAL A 2 8.44 6.15 17.90
CA VAL A 2 9.85 6.34 18.27
C VAL A 2 10.57 6.74 16.99
N TRP A 3 11.37 7.81 17.02
CA TRP A 3 12.00 8.40 15.83
C TRP A 3 12.77 7.41 14.93
N LYS A 4 13.21 6.28 15.50
CA LYS A 4 13.93 5.22 14.79
C LYS A 4 13.03 4.43 13.83
N ASP A 5 11.83 4.08 14.27
CA ASP A 5 10.91 3.21 13.52
C ASP A 5 10.21 3.97 12.38
N ARG A 6 10.19 5.31 12.43
CA ARG A 6 9.53 6.16 11.42
C ARG A 6 10.07 5.92 10.00
N LYS A 7 11.39 5.76 9.85
CA LYS A 7 12.01 5.59 8.53
C LYS A 7 11.59 4.27 7.88
N GLU A 8 11.66 3.20 8.65
CA GLU A 8 11.29 1.86 8.19
C GLU A 8 9.78 1.76 7.96
N PHE A 9 8.98 2.29 8.89
CA PHE A 9 7.53 2.38 8.74
C PHE A 9 7.13 3.12 7.45
N THR A 10 7.75 4.25 7.16
CA THR A 10 7.44 5.02 5.93
C THR A 10 7.89 4.29 4.66
N ALA A 11 9.01 3.56 4.73
CA ALA A 11 9.53 2.78 3.60
C ALA A 11 8.59 1.62 3.26
N ASP A 12 8.18 0.85 4.27
CA ASP A 12 7.24 -0.26 4.08
C ASP A 12 5.87 0.27 3.62
N MET A 13 5.42 1.40 4.19
CA MET A 13 4.18 2.08 3.78
C MET A 13 4.21 2.49 2.31
N LYS A 14 5.36 2.99 1.81
CA LYS A 14 5.53 3.36 0.40
C LYS A 14 5.33 2.15 -0.52
N HIS A 15 5.75 0.96 -0.09
CA HIS A 15 5.64 -0.26 -0.89
C HIS A 15 4.17 -0.62 -1.21
N ILE A 16 3.27 -0.37 -0.26
CA ILE A 16 1.83 -0.57 -0.44
C ILE A 16 1.26 0.38 -1.51
N TYR A 17 1.74 1.63 -1.55
CA TYR A 17 1.29 2.62 -2.53
C TYR A 17 1.93 2.48 -3.91
N THR A 18 3.13 1.89 -4.01
CA THR A 18 3.84 1.68 -5.28
C THR A 18 3.56 0.32 -5.91
N ALA A 19 2.69 -0.49 -5.32
CA ALA A 19 2.32 -1.77 -5.89
C ALA A 19 1.62 -1.58 -7.25
N PRO A 20 1.80 -2.49 -8.23
CA PRO A 20 1.22 -2.35 -9.56
C PRO A 20 -0.24 -2.85 -9.66
N THR A 21 -0.72 -3.63 -8.68
CA THR A 21 -2.07 -4.20 -8.70
C THR A 21 -2.69 -4.24 -7.29
N LYS A 22 -4.02 -4.36 -7.22
CA LYS A 22 -4.76 -4.44 -5.93
C LYS A 22 -4.30 -5.63 -5.09
N GLU A 23 -3.98 -6.73 -5.76
CA GLU A 23 -3.48 -7.96 -5.13
C GLU A 23 -2.07 -7.78 -4.59
N ALA A 24 -1.18 -7.15 -5.35
CA ALA A 24 0.18 -6.84 -4.89
C ALA A 24 0.18 -5.85 -3.72
N ALA A 25 -0.68 -4.82 -3.78
CA ALA A 25 -0.85 -3.88 -2.69
C ALA A 25 -1.37 -4.58 -1.42
N LYS A 26 -2.30 -5.54 -1.59
CA LYS A 26 -2.84 -6.33 -0.48
C LYS A 26 -1.77 -7.25 0.11
N ALA A 27 -0.94 -7.90 -0.70
CA ALA A 27 0.18 -8.69 -0.22
C ALA A 27 1.17 -7.83 0.60
N ALA A 28 1.53 -6.64 0.09
CA ALA A 28 2.38 -5.70 0.81
C ALA A 28 1.74 -5.21 2.12
N LEU A 29 0.41 -5.08 2.17
CA LEU A 29 -0.33 -4.75 3.39
C LEU A 29 -0.22 -5.88 4.44
N GLU A 30 -0.33 -7.14 4.03
CA GLU A 30 -0.17 -8.28 4.93
C GLU A 30 1.26 -8.35 5.48
N ASP A 31 2.28 -8.19 4.63
CA ASP A 31 3.69 -8.15 5.06
C ASP A 31 3.94 -7.00 6.05
N PHE A 32 3.32 -5.84 5.79
CA PHE A 32 3.37 -4.69 6.68
C PHE A 32 2.65 -4.96 8.01
N ALA A 33 1.50 -5.64 7.96
CA ALA A 33 0.78 -6.07 9.15
C ALA A 33 1.63 -7.02 9.98
N ASP A 34 2.18 -8.09 9.43
CA ASP A 34 3.00 -9.05 10.20
C ASP A 34 4.17 -8.36 10.95
N LYS A 35 4.78 -7.36 10.31
CA LYS A 35 5.92 -6.63 10.87
C LYS A 35 5.53 -5.54 11.88
N TRP A 36 4.36 -4.92 11.75
CA TRP A 36 4.00 -3.74 12.57
C TRP A 36 2.76 -3.93 13.43
N GLU A 37 1.97 -4.97 13.21
CA GLU A 37 0.74 -5.28 13.94
C GLU A 37 1.03 -5.40 15.44
N HIS A 38 2.10 -6.11 15.83
CA HIS A 38 2.47 -6.27 17.23
C HIS A 38 2.81 -4.94 17.96
N LYS A 39 3.25 -3.90 17.25
CA LYS A 39 3.56 -2.56 17.81
C LYS A 39 2.42 -1.57 17.62
N TYR A 40 1.67 -1.68 16.53
CA TYR A 40 0.72 -0.69 16.04
C TYR A 40 -0.60 -1.33 15.58
N LEU A 41 -1.15 -2.25 16.38
CA LEU A 41 -2.44 -2.94 16.16
C LEU A 41 -3.52 -2.01 15.60
N TYR A 42 -3.76 -0.87 16.26
CA TYR A 42 -4.80 0.08 15.87
C TYR A 42 -4.56 0.73 14.50
N ALA A 43 -3.31 0.98 14.13
CA ALA A 43 -2.99 1.57 12.82
C ALA A 43 -3.26 0.55 11.70
N ILE A 44 -2.84 -0.70 11.90
CA ILE A 44 -3.07 -1.81 10.96
C ILE A 44 -4.56 -2.11 10.84
N GLN A 45 -5.29 -2.19 11.96
CA GLN A 45 -6.73 -2.41 11.96
C GLN A 45 -7.47 -1.30 11.19
N SER A 46 -7.08 -0.04 11.40
CA SER A 46 -7.64 1.09 10.65
C SER A 46 -7.36 0.98 9.15
N TRP A 47 -6.16 0.57 8.76
CA TRP A 47 -5.81 0.35 7.35
C TRP A 47 -6.59 -0.80 6.72
N ARG A 48 -6.78 -1.92 7.43
CA ARG A 48 -7.60 -3.05 6.98
C ARG A 48 -9.07 -2.64 6.81
N ASN A 49 -9.60 -1.88 7.76
CA ASN A 49 -10.99 -1.40 7.72
C ASN A 49 -11.23 -0.40 6.58
N ASN A 50 -10.27 0.49 6.33
CA ASN A 50 -10.35 1.51 5.27
C ASN A 50 -9.69 1.04 3.95
N TRP A 51 -9.37 -0.25 3.83
CA TRP A 51 -8.64 -0.79 2.68
C TRP A 51 -9.38 -0.54 1.36
N ASP A 52 -10.72 -0.67 1.37
CA ASP A 52 -11.51 -0.50 0.17
C ASP A 52 -11.42 0.95 -0.36
N GLU A 53 -11.55 1.95 0.50
CA GLU A 53 -11.38 3.37 0.16
C GLU A 53 -9.97 3.68 -0.37
N LEU A 54 -8.93 3.14 0.26
CA LEU A 54 -7.54 3.29 -0.18
C LEU A 54 -7.33 2.68 -1.57
N THR A 55 -7.98 1.54 -1.85
CA THR A 55 -7.84 0.87 -3.15
C THR A 55 -8.58 1.59 -4.27
N ILE A 56 -9.62 2.37 -3.98
CA ILE A 56 -10.29 3.23 -4.99
C ILE A 56 -9.30 4.28 -5.51
N PHE A 57 -8.55 4.92 -4.61
CA PHE A 57 -7.52 5.90 -4.99
C PHE A 57 -6.41 5.25 -5.81
N LEU A 58 -5.92 4.07 -5.40
CA LEU A 58 -4.91 3.30 -6.14
C LEU A 58 -5.42 2.85 -7.51
N THR A 59 -6.68 2.41 -7.61
CA THR A 59 -7.29 1.99 -8.89
C THR A 59 -7.35 3.15 -9.87
N SER A 60 -7.68 4.36 -9.40
CA SER A 60 -7.66 5.55 -10.25
C SER A 60 -6.26 5.90 -10.75
N LEU A 61 -5.21 5.63 -9.95
CA LEU A 61 -3.81 5.83 -10.34
C LEU A 61 -3.33 4.78 -11.34
N TRP A 62 -3.62 3.49 -11.09
CA TRP A 62 -3.24 2.39 -12.00
C TRP A 62 -3.95 2.45 -13.34
N ASN A 63 -5.19 2.93 -13.38
CA ASN A 63 -5.89 3.13 -14.65
C ASN A 63 -5.18 4.16 -15.54
N CYS A 64 -4.52 5.16 -14.96
CA CYS A 64 -3.73 6.12 -15.73
C CYS A 64 -2.42 5.49 -16.25
N GLU A 65 -1.71 4.69 -15.45
CA GLU A 65 -0.48 4.01 -15.89
C GLU A 65 -0.75 2.87 -16.88
N ALA A 66 -1.86 2.14 -16.72
CA ALA A 66 -2.28 1.10 -17.66
C ALA A 66 -2.60 1.70 -19.03
N ILE A 67 -3.16 2.91 -19.09
CA ILE A 67 -3.37 3.64 -20.33
C ILE A 67 -2.01 4.01 -20.96
N VAL A 68 -1.05 4.55 -20.20
CA VAL A 68 0.28 4.89 -20.73
C VAL A 68 1.01 3.66 -21.28
N ASN A 69 1.04 2.56 -20.53
CA ASN A 69 1.70 1.32 -20.96
C ASN A 69 0.99 0.67 -22.17
N THR A 70 -0.33 0.80 -22.31
CA THR A 70 -1.03 0.29 -23.51
C THR A 70 -0.80 1.13 -24.77
N PHE A 71 -0.30 2.37 -24.65
CA PHE A 71 0.12 3.20 -25.78
C PHE A 71 1.59 3.01 -26.16
N GLU A 72 2.44 2.50 -25.27
CA GLU A 72 3.86 2.25 -25.54
C GLU A 72 4.12 0.91 -26.23
N ASP A 73 3.18 -0.04 -26.13
CA ASP A 73 3.19 -1.35 -26.81
C ASP A 73 2.54 -1.34 -28.22
N LYS A 74 2.29 -0.17 -28.84
CA LYS A 74 1.75 -0.06 -30.21
C LYS A 74 2.60 0.79 -31.15
#